data_AF-A0A669Q5N9-F1
#
_entry.id   AF-A0A669Q5N9-F1
#
_cell.length_a   1.000
_cell.length_b   1.000
_cell.length_c   1.000
_cell.angle_alpha   90.00
_cell.angle_beta   90.00
_cell.angle_gamma   90.00
#
_symmetry.space_group_name_H-M   'P 1'
#
loop_
_entity.id
_entity.type
_entity.pdbx_description
1 polymer ?
#
loop_
_entity_poly.entity_id
_entity_poly.type
_entity_poly.pdbx_seq_one_letter_code
_entity_poly.pdbx_strand_id
1 'polypeptide(L)' 'LSTQQLDSMATELDRRCPICLDTMDDASYVMPCLHQFCFGCIQRWAESRPTCPLCKRRVESILHSVRGPQRSAIS' A
#
# COMPACT_ATOMS: atom_id res chain seq x y z
N LEU A 1 -25.65 23.35 -14.36
CA LEU A 1 -24.34 22.84 -14.80
C LEU A 1 -23.97 21.66 -13.92
N SER A 2 -23.51 20.59 -14.56
CA SER A 2 -23.05 19.27 -14.08
C SER A 2 -22.64 19.12 -12.62
N THR A 3 -23.40 18.37 -11.82
CA THR A 3 -22.93 17.72 -10.58
C THR A 3 -22.19 16.39 -10.85
N GLN A 4 -22.12 15.96 -12.11
CA GLN A 4 -21.59 14.64 -12.51
C GLN A 4 -20.05 14.57 -12.60
N GLN A 5 -19.31 15.53 -12.05
CA GLN A 5 -17.83 15.57 -12.16
C GLN A 5 -17.10 15.47 -10.81
N LEU A 6 -17.81 15.32 -9.68
CA LEU A 6 -17.18 15.22 -8.35
C LEU A 6 -17.01 13.77 -7.85
N ASP A 7 -17.76 12.80 -8.38
CA ASP A 7 -17.64 11.38 -8.00
C ASP A 7 -16.48 10.65 -8.69
N SER A 8 -16.05 11.12 -9.86
CA SER A 8 -14.98 10.45 -10.63
C SER A 8 -13.59 10.60 -9.99
N MET A 9 -13.34 11.69 -9.25
CA MET A 9 -12.06 11.94 -8.59
C MET A 9 -11.90 11.19 -7.25
N ALA A 10 -13.01 10.76 -6.64
CA ALA A 10 -12.99 10.12 -5.31
C ALA A 10 -12.49 8.67 -5.35
N THR A 11 -12.67 7.97 -6.47
CA THR A 11 -12.29 6.55 -6.61
C THR A 11 -10.82 6.33 -6.99
N GLU A 12 -10.13 7.34 -7.51
CA GLU A 12 -8.71 7.26 -7.87
C GLU A 12 -7.76 7.52 -6.68
N LEU A 13 -8.25 8.17 -5.63
CA LEU A 13 -7.45 8.49 -4.44
C LEU A 13 -7.31 7.29 -3.49
N ASP A 14 -8.32 6.43 -3.44
CA ASP A 14 -8.39 5.28 -2.53
C ASP A 14 -7.33 4.20 -2.81
N ARG A 15 -6.70 4.23 -3.99
CA ARG A 15 -5.67 3.28 -4.42
C ARG A 15 -4.24 3.82 -4.36
N ARG A 16 -4.03 5.02 -3.81
CA ARG A 16 -2.70 5.62 -3.69
C ARG A 16 -2.06 5.24 -2.38
N CYS A 17 -0.76 5.01 -2.40
CA CYS A 17 -0.02 4.79 -1.16
C CYS A 17 0.12 6.12 -0.41
N PRO A 18 -0.30 6.21 0.87
CA PRO A 18 -0.23 7.46 1.62
C PRO A 18 1.21 7.85 2.03
N ILE A 19 2.21 7.00 1.76
CA ILE A 19 3.63 7.30 2.03
C ILE A 19 4.28 7.98 0.81
N CYS A 20 4.12 7.43 -0.39
CA CYS A 20 4.69 8.01 -1.62
C CYS A 20 3.71 8.89 -2.41
N LEU A 21 2.42 8.89 -2.04
CA LEU A 21 1.31 9.59 -2.71
C LEU A 21 1.11 9.19 -4.18
N ASP A 22 1.66 8.05 -4.57
CA ASP A 22 1.63 7.48 -5.92
C ASP A 22 0.81 6.17 -5.95
N THR A 23 0.63 5.61 -7.14
CA THR A 23 0.05 4.30 -7.38
C THR A 23 0.70 3.21 -6.51
N MET A 24 -0.14 2.32 -5.96
CA MET A 24 0.30 1.25 -5.06
C MET A 24 1.11 0.18 -5.80
N ASP A 25 2.43 0.24 -5.68
CA ASP A 25 3.37 -0.77 -6.18
C ASP A 25 3.65 -1.81 -5.08
N ASP A 26 3.44 -3.09 -5.37
CA ASP A 26 3.51 -4.19 -4.40
C ASP A 26 2.73 -3.92 -3.10
N ALA A 27 1.40 -3.83 -3.23
CA ALA A 27 0.49 -3.63 -2.11
C ALA A 27 0.76 -4.59 -0.94
N SER A 28 0.91 -4.01 0.25
CA SER A 28 1.15 -4.72 1.50
C SER A 28 0.22 -4.19 2.60
N TYR A 29 -0.09 -5.05 3.56
CA TYR A 29 -0.99 -4.77 4.67
C TYR A 29 -0.26 -4.80 6.00
N VAL A 30 -0.49 -3.79 6.83
CA VAL A 30 0.09 -3.70 8.17
C VAL A 30 -0.84 -4.37 9.19
N MET A 31 -0.35 -5.37 9.92
CA MET A 31 -1.08 -5.96 11.03
C MET A 31 -0.80 -5.21 12.35
N PRO A 32 -1.83 -5.05 13.22
CA PRO A 32 -3.20 -5.56 13.12
C PRO A 32 -4.22 -4.57 12.52
N CYS A 33 -3.78 -3.42 12.01
CA CYS A 33 -4.70 -2.37 11.53
C CYS A 33 -5.19 -2.53 10.10
N LEU A 34 -4.63 -3.46 9.33
CA LEU A 34 -4.96 -3.78 7.94
C LEU A 34 -4.86 -2.59 6.97
N HIS A 35 -4.07 -1.58 7.30
CA HIS A 35 -3.82 -0.45 6.40
C HIS A 35 -2.87 -0.83 5.28
N GLN A 36 -3.18 -0.36 4.06
CA GLN A 36 -2.48 -0.72 2.83
C GLN A 36 -1.42 0.32 2.44
N PHE A 37 -0.24 -0.16 2.07
CA PHE A 37 0.89 0.66 1.60
C PHE A 37 1.73 -0.11 0.58
N CYS A 38 2.56 0.57 -0.22
CA CYS A 38 3.58 -0.12 -1.01
C CYS A 38 4.55 -0.83 -0.07
N PHE A 39 4.89 -2.08 -0.35
CA PHE A 39 5.79 -2.89 0.46
C PHE A 39 7.11 -2.17 0.77
N GLY A 40 7.78 -1.65 -0.26
CA GLY A 40 9.03 -0.90 -0.08
C GLY A 40 8.86 0.44 0.66
N CYS A 41 7.67 1.03 0.69
CA CYS A 41 7.41 2.25 1.45
C CYS A 41 7.22 1.94 2.95
N ILE A 42 6.37 0.96 3.27
CA ILE A 42 6.13 0.60 4.68
C ILE A 42 7.35 -0.07 5.31
N GLN A 43 8.14 -0.82 4.55
CA GLN A 43 9.38 -1.41 5.02
C GLN A 43 10.37 -0.34 5.50
N ARG A 44 10.68 0.64 4.64
CA ARG A 44 11.56 1.78 4.99
C ARG A 44 11.02 2.58 6.17
N TRP A 45 9.70 2.77 6.24
CA TRP A 45 9.08 3.44 7.38
C TRP A 45 9.29 2.65 8.68
N ALA A 46 9.06 1.32 8.65
CA ALA A 46 9.20 0.46 9.82
C ALA A 46 10.64 0.37 10.34
N GLU A 47 11.65 0.51 9.47
CA GLU A 47 13.07 0.59 9.86
C GLU A 47 13.37 1.80 10.76
N SER A 48 12.71 2.94 10.50
CA SER A 48 12.87 4.15 11.32
C SER A 48 11.88 4.21 12.48
N ARG A 49 10.62 3.82 12.23
CA ARG A 49 9.53 3.92 13.19
C ARG A 49 8.51 2.80 12.92
N PRO A 50 8.49 1.74 13.75
CA PRO A 50 7.62 0.57 13.53
C PRO A 50 6.17 0.85 13.98
N THR A 51 5.57 1.90 13.43
CA THR A 51 4.18 2.30 13.67
C THR A 51 3.48 2.58 12.34
N CYS A 52 2.19 2.30 12.25
CA CYS A 52 1.38 2.56 11.08
C CYS A 52 1.29 4.08 10.81
N PRO A 53 1.59 4.57 9.60
CA PRO A 53 1.49 5.99 9.27
C PRO A 53 0.08 6.58 9.44
N LEU A 54 -0.96 5.77 9.23
CA LEU A 54 -2.36 6.20 9.27
C LEU A 54 -2.94 6.24 10.69
N CYS A 55 -2.79 5.16 11.46
CA CYS A 55 -3.40 5.05 12.78
C CYS A 55 -2.40 5.10 13.95
N LYS A 56 -1.10 5.24 13.66
CA LYS A 56 0.00 5.27 14.65
C LYS A 56 0.12 4.02 15.54
N ARG A 57 -0.63 2.96 15.24
CA ARG A 57 -0.56 1.66 15.94
C ARG A 57 0.77 0.97 15.63
N ARG A 58 1.32 0.22 16.59
CA ARG A 58 2.56 -0.55 16.37
C ARG A 58 2.38 -1.54 15.23
N VAL A 59 3.37 -1.62 14.34
CA VAL A 59 3.42 -2.62 13.27
C VAL A 59 3.89 -3.93 13.90
N GLU A 60 3.05 -4.96 13.85
CA GLU A 60 3.42 -6.30 14.32
C GLU A 60 3.95 -7.16 13.17
N SER A 61 3.35 -7.04 12.00
CA SER A 61 3.76 -7.78 10.80
C SER A 61 3.32 -7.02 9.55
N ILE A 62 4.05 -7.20 8.46
CA ILE A 62 3.72 -6.66 7.14
C ILE A 62 3.43 -7.83 6.21
N LEU A 63 2.21 -7.92 5.72
CA LEU A 63 1.77 -8.95 4.78
C LEU A 63 1.89 -8.41 3.36
N HIS A 64 2.75 -9.01 2.52
CA HIS A 64 2.85 -8.68 1.10
C HIS A 64 2.79 -9.96 0.26
N SER A 65 2.15 -9.90 -0.90
CA SER A 65 2.05 -11.05 -1.79
C SER A 65 3.31 -11.13 -2.66
N VAL A 66 4.24 -12.02 -2.31
CA VAL A 66 5.42 -12.27 -3.13
C VAL A 66 4.99 -13.07 -4.35
N ARG A 67 4.90 -12.42 -5.52
CA ARG A 67 4.77 -13.17 -6.78
C ARG A 67 6.07 -13.94 -6.96
N GLY A 68 6.01 -15.25 -6.76
CA GLY A 68 7.17 -16.13 -6.96
C GLY A 68 7.76 -15.93 -8.36
N PRO A 69 9.08 -16.07 -8.55
CA PRO A 69 9.68 -15.94 -9.85
C PRO A 69 9.00 -16.94 -10.79
N GLN A 70 8.34 -16.44 -11.83
CA GLN A 70 7.92 -17.28 -12.93
C GLN A 70 9.21 -17.81 -13.55
N ARG A 71 9.64 -19.00 -13.11
CA ARG A 71 10.63 -19.79 -13.84
C ARG A 71 9.96 -20.11 -15.17
N SER A 72 10.11 -19.21 -16.14
CA SER A 72 9.86 -19.53 -17.54
C SER A 72 10.64 -20.81 -17.79
N ALA A 73 9.90 -21.90 -17.98
CA ALA A 73 10.46 -23.14 -18.45
C ALA A 73 11.19 -22.78 -19.75
N ILE A 74 12.51 -22.89 -19.71
CA ILE A 74 13.35 -22.91 -20.89
C ILE A 74 12.91 -24.10 -21.75
N SER A 75 12.56 -23.79 -23.00
CA SER A 75 12.38 -24.64 -24.20
C SER A 75 12.07 -26.12 -24.04
#